data_AF-A0A1T3P4Q7-F1
#
_entry.id   AF-A0A1T3P4Q7-F1
#
_cell.length_a   1.000
_cell.length_b   1.000
_cell.length_c   1.000
_cell.angle_alpha   90.00
_cell.angle_beta   90.00
_cell.angle_gamma   90.00
#
_symmetry.space_group_name_H-M   'P 1'
#
loop_
_entity.id
_entity.type
_entity.pdbx_description
1 polymer ?
#
loop_
_entity_poly.entity_id
_entity_poly.type
_entity_poly.pdbx_seq_one_letter_code
_entity_poly.pdbx_strand_id
1 'polypeptide(L)'
;MALPKIAPYPMPTSADLPTNRVDWTVDPTRAALLVHDLQNYFLSAFTPNASPITELLANVARLKDDCDRLGVPVVYSAQPGGQTAEQRGLQQDFWGPGLPDDLHAAAVAAPVAPGPADTVLTKWKYSAFVRTELRRWMRDLQRDQLIIVGVYAHIGVTTTACDAWMQDIQTFVVADAVADFTSDNHRMALSWAAANCAVVTDTESLFAGK
;
A
#
# COMPACT_ATOMS: atom_id res chain seq x y z
N MET A 1 13.21 -13.37 -12.05
CA MET A 1 13.07 -12.44 -13.18
C MET A 1 13.12 -11.01 -12.65
N ALA A 2 13.58 -10.00 -13.40
CA ALA A 2 13.53 -8.60 -12.95
C ALA A 2 12.08 -8.08 -12.94
N LEU A 3 11.82 -6.96 -12.24
CA LEU A 3 10.52 -6.28 -12.32
C LEU A 3 10.20 -5.92 -13.79
N PRO A 4 8.94 -6.09 -14.24
CA PRO A 4 8.56 -5.69 -15.59
C PRO A 4 8.62 -4.17 -15.75
N LYS A 5 8.82 -3.69 -16.98
CA LYS A 5 8.50 -2.29 -17.31
C LYS A 5 6.99 -2.14 -17.41
N ILE A 6 6.45 -1.18 -16.69
CA ILE A 6 5.01 -0.92 -16.57
C ILE A 6 4.64 0.21 -17.52
N ALA A 7 3.74 -0.09 -18.46
CA ALA A 7 3.20 0.89 -19.39
C ALA A 7 2.20 1.82 -18.66
N PRO A 8 2.09 3.10 -19.08
CA PRO A 8 1.10 4.01 -18.53
C PRO A 8 -0.33 3.49 -18.70
N TYR A 9 -1.17 3.76 -17.71
CA TYR A 9 -2.62 3.51 -17.76
C TYR A 9 -3.34 4.51 -16.85
N PRO A 10 -4.62 4.82 -17.10
CA PRO A 10 -5.35 5.81 -16.32
C PRO A 10 -5.58 5.35 -14.88
N MET A 11 -5.43 6.25 -13.91
CA MET A 11 -5.84 6.01 -12.53
C MET A 11 -7.38 5.83 -12.46
N PRO A 12 -7.91 4.87 -11.69
CA PRO A 12 -9.35 4.74 -11.48
C PRO A 12 -9.94 5.99 -10.83
N THR A 13 -11.18 6.30 -11.21
CA THR A 13 -11.99 7.35 -10.59
C THR A 13 -13.08 6.75 -9.71
N SER A 14 -13.83 7.59 -8.99
CA SER A 14 -15.00 7.17 -8.21
C SER A 14 -16.03 6.38 -9.04
N ALA A 15 -16.14 6.67 -10.34
CA ALA A 15 -17.05 5.98 -11.25
C ALA A 15 -16.59 4.55 -11.60
N ASP A 16 -15.31 4.23 -11.38
CA ASP A 16 -14.72 2.92 -11.68
C ASP A 16 -14.71 1.99 -10.46
N LEU A 17 -15.13 2.47 -9.29
CA LEU A 17 -15.07 1.69 -8.06
C LEU A 17 -16.05 0.51 -8.09
N PRO A 18 -15.64 -0.69 -7.64
CA PRO A 18 -16.54 -1.82 -7.49
C PRO A 18 -17.56 -1.56 -6.37
N THR A 19 -18.72 -2.21 -6.45
CA THR A 19 -19.67 -2.22 -5.33
C THR A 19 -19.08 -2.97 -4.15
N ASN A 20 -18.97 -2.30 -3.00
CA ASN A 20 -18.53 -2.92 -1.75
C ASN A 20 -19.60 -3.86 -1.19
N ARG A 21 -19.15 -4.98 -0.60
CA ARG A 21 -20.03 -5.95 0.07
C ARG A 21 -20.41 -5.54 1.50
N VAL A 22 -19.60 -4.68 2.12
CA VAL A 22 -19.77 -4.17 3.48
C VAL A 22 -19.76 -2.64 3.46
N ASP A 23 -20.33 -2.03 4.48
CA ASP A 23 -20.55 -0.59 4.62
C ASP A 23 -19.70 0.05 5.73
N TRP A 24 -18.55 -0.56 6.05
CA TRP A 24 -17.63 0.02 7.03
C TRP A 24 -17.19 1.42 6.59
N THR A 25 -17.08 2.31 7.56
CA THR A 25 -16.58 3.67 7.35
C THR A 25 -15.32 3.85 8.18
N VAL A 26 -14.41 4.68 7.67
CA VAL A 26 -13.19 5.01 8.40
C VAL A 26 -13.54 5.88 9.62
N ASP A 27 -13.00 5.48 10.77
CA ASP A 27 -12.97 6.24 12.00
C ASP A 27 -11.51 6.61 12.30
N PRO A 28 -11.14 7.91 12.24
CA PRO A 28 -9.78 8.34 12.50
C PRO A 28 -9.20 7.89 13.85
N THR A 29 -10.05 7.65 14.85
CA THR A 29 -9.62 7.18 16.18
C THR A 29 -9.29 5.69 16.22
N ARG A 30 -9.71 4.93 15.20
CA ARG A 30 -9.50 3.49 15.05
C ARG A 30 -8.55 3.11 13.91
N ALA A 31 -8.37 4.02 12.96
CA ALA A 31 -7.58 3.79 11.77
C ALA A 31 -6.07 3.97 11.98
N ALA A 32 -5.31 3.30 11.13
CA ALA A 32 -3.92 3.58 10.80
C ALA A 32 -3.76 3.55 9.27
N LEU A 33 -2.85 4.36 8.74
CA LEU A 33 -2.49 4.38 7.32
C LEU A 33 -1.23 3.54 7.08
N LEU A 34 -1.31 2.55 6.19
CA LEU A 34 -0.18 1.81 5.66
C LEU A 34 0.21 2.34 4.28
N VAL A 35 1.39 2.94 4.20
CA VAL A 35 2.06 3.27 2.93
C VAL A 35 2.91 2.08 2.49
N HIS A 36 2.35 1.28 1.57
CA HIS A 36 2.89 -0.02 1.20
C HIS A 36 3.92 0.08 0.07
N ASP A 37 5.20 -0.15 0.39
CA ASP A 37 6.31 -0.40 -0.54
C ASP A 37 6.51 0.70 -1.62
N LEU A 38 6.26 1.99 -1.30
CA LEU A 38 6.53 3.14 -2.20
C LEU A 38 8.03 3.50 -2.27
N GLN A 39 8.89 2.51 -2.39
CA GLN A 39 10.34 2.66 -2.54
C GLN A 39 10.73 2.94 -3.99
N ASN A 40 11.78 3.73 -4.22
CA ASN A 40 12.24 4.12 -5.55
C ASN A 40 12.50 2.90 -6.46
N TYR A 41 12.99 1.78 -5.90
CA TYR A 41 13.15 0.53 -6.65
C TYR A 41 11.85 0.04 -7.31
N PHE A 42 10.74 -0.02 -6.57
CA PHE A 42 9.45 -0.47 -7.12
C PHE A 42 8.85 0.56 -8.06
N LEU A 43 9.03 1.85 -7.76
CA LEU A 43 8.51 2.92 -8.61
C LEU A 43 9.29 3.06 -9.92
N SER A 44 10.55 2.63 -9.96
CA SER A 44 11.37 2.63 -11.19
C SER A 44 10.84 1.72 -12.30
N ALA A 45 9.94 0.80 -11.97
CA ALA A 45 9.24 -0.03 -12.95
C ALA A 45 8.23 0.78 -13.79
N PHE A 46 7.71 1.89 -13.27
CA PHE A 46 6.74 2.74 -13.95
C PHE A 46 7.40 3.75 -14.88
N THR A 47 6.66 4.20 -15.89
CA THR A 47 7.06 5.32 -16.72
C THR A 47 7.04 6.61 -15.88
N PRO A 48 8.15 7.35 -15.76
CA PRO A 48 8.19 8.57 -14.95
C PRO A 48 7.22 9.63 -15.47
N ASN A 49 6.62 10.40 -14.55
CA ASN A 49 5.71 11.51 -14.84
C ASN A 49 4.49 11.14 -15.71
N ALA A 50 4.05 9.89 -15.62
CA ALA A 50 2.87 9.39 -16.34
C ALA A 50 1.94 8.65 -15.38
N SER A 51 0.65 8.62 -15.70
CA SER A 51 -0.31 7.83 -14.95
C SER A 51 0.10 6.35 -14.93
N PRO A 52 -0.05 5.65 -13.79
CA PRO A 52 -0.72 6.10 -12.57
C PRO A 52 0.20 6.79 -11.54
N ILE A 53 1.52 6.90 -11.79
CA ILE A 53 2.47 7.25 -10.71
C ILE A 53 2.34 8.69 -10.22
N THR A 54 1.98 9.61 -11.12
CA THR A 54 1.79 11.03 -10.80
C THR A 54 0.63 11.20 -9.83
N GLU A 55 -0.52 10.59 -10.14
CA GLU A 55 -1.73 10.64 -9.32
C GLU A 55 -1.55 9.85 -8.02
N LEU A 56 -0.91 8.67 -8.08
CA LEU A 56 -0.61 7.86 -6.90
C LEU A 56 0.14 8.67 -5.84
N LEU A 57 1.25 9.31 -6.22
CA LEU A 57 2.07 10.06 -5.26
C LEU A 57 1.35 11.30 -4.75
N ALA A 58 0.60 11.99 -5.61
CA ALA A 58 -0.19 13.16 -5.20
C ALA A 58 -1.31 12.77 -4.20
N ASN A 59 -2.03 11.68 -4.46
CA ASN A 59 -3.10 11.20 -3.61
C ASN A 59 -2.57 10.65 -2.27
N VAL A 60 -1.47 9.90 -2.29
CA VAL A 60 -0.81 9.45 -1.05
C VAL A 60 -0.35 10.64 -0.21
N ALA A 61 0.24 11.67 -0.82
CA ALA A 61 0.64 12.88 -0.10
C ALA A 61 -0.57 13.58 0.57
N ARG A 62 -1.68 13.74 -0.16
CA ARG A 62 -2.93 14.31 0.40
C ARG A 62 -3.45 13.48 1.58
N LEU A 63 -3.45 12.15 1.45
CA LEU A 63 -3.90 11.25 2.51
C LEU A 63 -3.01 11.32 3.75
N LYS A 64 -1.69 11.52 3.57
CA LYS A 64 -0.77 11.75 4.68
C LYS A 64 -1.10 13.04 5.42
N ASP A 65 -1.37 14.13 4.70
CA ASP A 65 -1.75 15.41 5.29
C ASP A 65 -3.08 15.30 6.06
N ASP A 66 -4.06 14.58 5.51
CA ASP A 66 -5.32 14.29 6.20
C ASP A 66 -5.09 13.43 7.45
N CYS A 67 -4.20 12.44 7.39
CA CYS A 67 -3.86 11.60 8.53
C CYS A 67 -3.20 12.41 9.66
N ASP A 68 -2.28 13.33 9.34
CA ASP A 68 -1.67 14.23 10.32
C ASP A 68 -2.73 15.12 10.99
N ARG A 69 -3.60 15.75 10.18
CA ARG A 69 -4.70 16.59 10.67
C ARG A 69 -5.67 15.83 11.58
N LEU A 70 -5.95 14.56 11.27
CA LEU A 70 -6.95 13.74 11.97
C LEU A 70 -6.33 12.86 13.07
N GLY A 71 -5.02 12.88 13.26
CA GLY A 71 -4.32 12.05 14.25
C GLY A 71 -4.34 10.56 13.92
N VAL A 72 -4.42 10.20 12.64
CA VAL A 72 -4.30 8.82 12.14
C VAL A 72 -2.81 8.48 12.03
N PRO A 73 -2.31 7.49 12.79
CA PRO A 73 -0.90 7.12 12.72
C PRO A 73 -0.54 6.51 11.35
N VAL A 74 0.62 6.89 10.81
CA VAL A 74 1.14 6.39 9.54
C VAL A 74 2.27 5.39 9.77
N VAL A 75 2.20 4.27 9.05
CA VAL A 75 3.21 3.22 9.01
C VAL A 75 3.60 2.91 7.57
N TYR A 76 4.88 2.66 7.35
CA TYR A 76 5.44 2.29 6.06
C TYR A 76 5.88 0.84 6.08
N SER A 77 5.70 0.14 4.97
CA SER A 77 6.45 -1.08 4.69
C SER A 77 7.57 -0.77 3.69
N ALA A 78 8.78 -1.22 4.00
CA ALA A 78 9.94 -1.06 3.13
C ALA A 78 10.81 -2.33 3.16
N GLN A 79 11.09 -2.89 1.99
CA GLN A 79 12.03 -4.02 1.88
C GLN A 79 13.46 -3.55 2.17
N PRO A 80 14.23 -4.33 2.94
CA PRO A 80 15.66 -4.09 3.06
C PRO A 80 16.34 -4.39 1.73
N GLY A 81 17.36 -3.60 1.38
CA GLY A 81 18.22 -3.89 0.24
C GLY A 81 19.14 -5.08 0.52
N GLY A 82 19.56 -5.76 -0.56
CA GLY A 82 20.61 -6.79 -0.46
C GLY A 82 20.22 -8.04 0.33
N GLN A 83 18.94 -8.44 0.30
CA GLN A 83 18.50 -9.66 0.98
C GLN A 83 19.35 -10.87 0.59
N THR A 84 19.81 -11.61 1.59
CA THR A 84 20.41 -12.96 1.39
C THR A 84 19.39 -13.93 0.79
N ALA A 85 19.87 -15.03 0.20
CA ALA A 85 19.02 -16.07 -0.33
C ALA A 85 18.08 -16.66 0.75
N GLU A 86 18.56 -16.84 1.99
CA GLU A 86 17.72 -17.35 3.09
C GLU A 86 16.62 -16.35 3.48
N GLN A 87 16.94 -15.06 3.58
CA GLN A 87 15.95 -14.02 3.89
C GLN A 87 14.88 -13.94 2.81
N ARG A 88 15.32 -13.98 1.54
CA ARG A 88 14.47 -13.81 0.37
C ARG A 88 13.56 -15.01 0.12
N GLY A 89 14.10 -16.22 0.26
CA GLY A 89 13.40 -17.50 0.05
C GLY A 89 12.75 -17.58 -1.34
N LEU A 90 11.58 -18.22 -1.42
CA LEU A 90 10.86 -18.49 -2.69
C LEU A 90 10.52 -17.25 -3.54
N GLN A 91 10.62 -16.04 -2.99
CA GLN A 91 10.47 -14.82 -3.80
C GLN A 91 11.54 -14.71 -4.87
N GLN A 92 12.70 -15.34 -4.68
CA GLN A 92 13.78 -15.35 -5.67
C GLN A 92 13.37 -16.05 -6.97
N ASP A 93 12.53 -17.09 -6.86
CA ASP A 93 12.10 -17.91 -7.99
C ASP A 93 11.20 -17.08 -8.94
N PHE A 94 10.39 -16.18 -8.38
CA PHE A 94 9.55 -15.24 -9.13
C PHE A 94 10.31 -13.97 -9.52
N TRP A 95 10.94 -13.31 -8.55
CA TRP A 95 11.40 -11.91 -8.65
C TRP A 95 12.92 -11.72 -8.67
N GLY A 96 13.70 -12.80 -8.80
CA GLY A 96 15.16 -12.72 -8.77
C GLY A 96 15.67 -12.18 -7.43
N PRO A 97 16.86 -11.55 -7.36
CA PRO A 97 17.44 -11.04 -6.10
C PRO A 97 16.72 -9.80 -5.55
N GLY A 98 15.92 -9.11 -6.37
CA GLY A 98 15.11 -7.94 -6.00
C GLY A 98 15.92 -6.71 -5.66
N LEU A 99 15.45 -5.99 -4.63
CA LEU A 99 15.98 -4.68 -4.25
C LEU A 99 17.48 -4.78 -3.89
N PRO A 100 18.38 -4.09 -4.63
CA PRO A 100 19.82 -4.17 -4.41
C PRO A 100 20.21 -3.48 -3.10
N ASP A 101 21.42 -3.76 -2.59
CA ASP A 101 21.97 -3.01 -1.45
C ASP A 101 22.38 -1.59 -1.90
N ASP A 102 21.38 -0.75 -2.12
CA ASP A 102 21.51 0.63 -2.59
C ASP A 102 20.54 1.54 -1.84
N LEU A 103 21.07 2.60 -1.25
CA LEU A 103 20.30 3.51 -0.39
C LEU A 103 19.23 4.27 -1.17
N HIS A 104 19.51 4.65 -2.42
CA HIS A 104 18.53 5.37 -3.23
C HIS A 104 17.37 4.45 -3.61
N ALA A 105 17.66 3.24 -4.08
CA ALA A 105 16.67 2.22 -4.43
C ALA A 105 15.80 1.82 -3.22
N ALA A 106 16.40 1.71 -2.03
CA ALA A 106 15.72 1.37 -0.78
C ALA A 106 14.90 2.52 -0.19
N ALA A 107 15.19 3.77 -0.53
CA ALA A 107 14.47 4.92 0.01
C ALA A 107 13.02 4.97 -0.51
N VAL A 108 12.10 5.35 0.37
CA VAL A 108 10.75 5.78 -0.01
C VAL A 108 10.85 7.02 -0.90
N ALA A 109 10.00 7.12 -1.91
CA ALA A 109 10.00 8.24 -2.84
C ALA A 109 9.83 9.59 -2.12
N ALA A 110 10.65 10.57 -2.51
CA ALA A 110 10.73 11.87 -1.83
C ALA A 110 9.38 12.58 -1.62
N PRO A 111 8.42 12.59 -2.58
CA PRO A 111 7.12 13.25 -2.39
C PRO A 111 6.28 12.67 -1.24
N VAL A 112 6.54 11.44 -0.81
CA VAL A 112 5.78 10.71 0.20
C VAL A 112 6.69 10.12 1.28
N ALA A 113 7.87 10.71 1.46
CA ALA A 113 8.86 10.24 2.43
C ALA A 113 8.28 10.21 3.86
N PRO A 114 8.72 9.27 4.71
CA PRO A 114 8.32 9.24 6.11
C PRO A 114 8.70 10.53 6.84
N GLY A 115 7.77 11.06 7.63
CA GLY A 115 8.00 12.14 8.58
C GLY A 115 8.53 11.63 9.93
N PRO A 116 8.91 12.52 10.85
CA PRO A 116 9.50 12.14 12.15
C PRO A 116 8.58 11.31 13.05
N ALA A 117 7.26 11.42 12.90
CA ALA A 117 6.27 10.67 13.67
C ALA A 117 5.87 9.34 13.02
N ASP A 118 6.29 9.11 11.78
CA ASP A 118 5.89 7.93 11.01
C ASP A 118 6.74 6.72 11.42
N THR A 119 6.12 5.53 11.41
CA THR A 119 6.83 4.27 11.68
C THR A 119 7.26 3.61 10.37
N VAL A 120 8.49 3.12 10.26
CA VAL A 120 8.94 2.33 9.10
C VAL A 120 9.23 0.91 9.52
N LEU A 121 8.49 -0.05 8.93
CA LEU A 121 8.66 -1.47 9.18
C LEU A 121 9.41 -2.14 8.03
N THR A 122 10.38 -2.98 8.39
CA THR A 122 11.07 -3.83 7.43
C THR A 122 10.13 -4.90 6.88
N LYS A 123 9.94 -4.91 5.56
CA LYS A 123 9.04 -5.80 4.83
C LYS A 123 9.79 -7.02 4.28
N TRP A 124 9.22 -8.21 4.49
CA TRP A 124 9.88 -9.47 4.12
C TRP A 124 9.14 -10.31 3.08
N LYS A 125 7.81 -10.24 3.05
CA LYS A 125 6.92 -11.00 2.15
C LYS A 125 5.82 -10.10 1.61
N TYR A 126 4.90 -10.62 0.80
CA TYR A 126 3.82 -9.82 0.23
C TYR A 126 2.93 -9.16 1.29
N SER A 127 2.51 -9.89 2.32
CA SER A 127 1.78 -9.29 3.45
C SER A 127 2.70 -8.44 4.31
N ALA A 128 2.23 -7.25 4.69
CA ALA A 128 2.90 -6.37 5.63
C ALA A 128 2.90 -6.87 7.08
N PHE A 129 2.18 -7.94 7.40
CA PHE A 129 2.17 -8.58 8.72
C PHE A 129 3.23 -9.69 8.86
N VAL A 130 3.65 -10.29 7.75
CA VAL A 130 4.51 -11.48 7.80
C VAL A 130 5.94 -11.08 8.17
N ARG A 131 6.38 -11.53 9.35
CA ARG A 131 7.69 -11.24 9.95
C ARG A 131 7.88 -9.74 10.26
N THR A 132 6.82 -9.05 10.64
CA THR A 132 6.88 -7.64 11.04
C THR A 132 6.16 -7.44 12.37
N GLU A 133 6.33 -6.25 12.96
CA GLU A 133 5.63 -5.85 14.18
C GLU A 133 4.28 -5.16 13.88
N LEU A 134 3.77 -5.17 12.65
CA LEU A 134 2.59 -4.38 12.26
C LEU A 134 1.37 -4.67 13.15
N ARG A 135 1.05 -5.96 13.38
CA ARG A 135 -0.09 -6.33 14.22
C ARG A 135 0.05 -5.84 15.65
N ARG A 136 1.26 -5.98 16.21
CA ARG A 136 1.59 -5.52 17.55
C ARG A 136 1.49 -4.00 17.64
N TRP A 137 2.10 -3.28 16.69
CA TRP A 137 2.07 -1.83 16.61
C TRP A 137 0.63 -1.29 16.56
N MET A 138 -0.23 -1.88 15.72
CA MET A 138 -1.66 -1.50 15.67
C MET A 138 -2.36 -1.76 17.00
N ARG A 139 -2.14 -2.92 17.62
CA ARG A 139 -2.76 -3.27 18.92
C ARG A 139 -2.31 -2.33 20.03
N ASP A 140 -1.02 -2.01 20.08
CA ASP A 140 -0.45 -1.14 21.12
C ASP A 140 -0.98 0.31 20.98
N LEU A 141 -1.36 0.73 19.76
CA LEU A 141 -2.06 1.98 19.47
C LEU A 141 -3.60 1.90 19.53
N GLN A 142 -4.15 0.72 19.89
CA GLN A 142 -5.58 0.41 19.92
C GLN A 142 -6.30 0.68 18.59
N ARG A 143 -5.65 0.37 17.46
CA ARG A 143 -6.18 0.51 16.11
C ARG A 143 -6.63 -0.84 15.55
N ASP A 144 -7.83 -0.86 14.99
CA ASP A 144 -8.49 -2.03 14.39
C ASP A 144 -9.05 -1.73 12.99
N GLN A 145 -8.69 -0.59 12.41
CA GLN A 145 -8.89 -0.29 11.00
C GLN A 145 -7.55 -0.03 10.29
N LEU A 146 -7.39 -0.52 9.07
CA LEU A 146 -6.20 -0.33 8.25
C LEU A 146 -6.55 0.25 6.89
N ILE A 147 -6.03 1.43 6.61
CA ILE A 147 -6.10 2.07 5.29
C ILE A 147 -4.83 1.67 4.53
N ILE A 148 -4.95 1.17 3.31
CA ILE A 148 -3.81 0.69 2.52
C ILE A 148 -3.71 1.51 1.23
N VAL A 149 -2.52 2.07 1.03
CA VAL A 149 -2.09 2.77 -0.18
C VAL A 149 -0.75 2.20 -0.66
N GLY A 150 -0.37 2.43 -1.91
CA GLY A 150 0.93 2.04 -2.44
C GLY A 150 0.90 0.95 -3.51
N VAL A 151 1.94 0.11 -3.56
CA VAL A 151 2.16 -0.84 -4.67
C VAL A 151 2.60 -2.22 -4.20
N TYR A 152 2.39 -3.29 -4.98
CA TYR A 152 1.51 -3.37 -6.15
C TYR A 152 0.12 -3.86 -5.73
N ALA A 153 -0.94 -3.31 -6.33
CA ALA A 153 -2.33 -3.53 -5.92
C ALA A 153 -2.65 -5.03 -5.79
N HIS A 154 -2.47 -5.84 -6.84
CA HIS A 154 -2.82 -7.27 -6.82
C HIS A 154 -1.86 -8.17 -6.03
N ILE A 155 -0.69 -7.66 -5.61
CA ILE A 155 0.33 -8.46 -4.93
C ILE A 155 0.32 -8.13 -3.44
N GLY A 156 1.09 -7.12 -3.04
CA GLY A 156 1.33 -6.81 -1.63
C GLY A 156 0.12 -6.18 -0.96
N VAL A 157 -0.55 -5.25 -1.65
CA VAL A 157 -1.73 -4.54 -1.15
C VAL A 157 -2.88 -5.52 -0.90
N THR A 158 -3.32 -6.28 -1.92
CA THR A 158 -4.40 -7.26 -1.76
C THR A 158 -4.05 -8.36 -0.76
N THR A 159 -2.80 -8.87 -0.75
CA THR A 159 -2.39 -9.88 0.22
C THR A 159 -2.43 -9.34 1.65
N THR A 160 -1.95 -8.10 1.86
CA THR A 160 -2.01 -7.44 3.17
C THR A 160 -3.45 -7.18 3.59
N ALA A 161 -4.32 -6.79 2.66
CA ALA A 161 -5.73 -6.57 2.96
C ALA A 161 -6.45 -7.85 3.41
N CYS A 162 -6.20 -8.95 2.72
CA CYS A 162 -6.72 -10.27 3.10
C CYS A 162 -6.19 -10.70 4.48
N ASP A 163 -4.90 -10.52 4.73
CA ASP A 163 -4.27 -10.86 6.01
C ASP A 163 -4.82 -10.01 7.18
N ALA A 164 -4.98 -8.69 6.97
CA ALA A 164 -5.65 -7.81 7.93
C ALA A 164 -7.07 -8.28 8.25
N TRP A 165 -7.86 -8.59 7.22
CA TRP A 165 -9.22 -9.11 7.38
C TRP A 165 -9.26 -10.42 8.18
N MET A 166 -8.35 -11.36 7.91
CA MET A 166 -8.22 -12.61 8.68
C MET A 166 -7.81 -12.40 10.14
N GLN A 167 -7.34 -11.19 10.49
CA GLN A 167 -6.95 -10.79 11.84
C GLN A 167 -7.99 -9.87 12.52
N ASP A 168 -9.21 -9.83 11.99
CA ASP A 168 -10.33 -8.99 12.45
C ASP A 168 -10.04 -7.47 12.37
N ILE A 169 -9.26 -7.04 11.37
CA ILE A 169 -8.97 -5.63 11.10
C ILE A 169 -9.81 -5.17 9.90
N GLN A 170 -10.64 -4.15 10.09
CA GLN A 170 -11.44 -3.58 9.00
C GLN A 170 -10.51 -2.86 8.03
N THR A 171 -10.47 -3.34 6.80
CA THR A 171 -9.50 -2.85 5.81
C THR A 171 -10.15 -1.95 4.78
N PHE A 172 -9.44 -0.90 4.39
CA PHE A 172 -9.81 0.07 3.38
C PHE A 172 -8.70 0.13 2.33
N VAL A 173 -9.01 -0.15 1.06
CA VAL A 173 -8.06 0.03 -0.05
C VAL A 173 -8.47 1.28 -0.81
N VAL A 174 -7.55 2.24 -0.93
CA VAL A 174 -7.82 3.51 -1.61
C VAL A 174 -7.43 3.38 -3.08
N ALA A 175 -8.43 3.21 -3.94
CA ALA A 175 -8.28 2.80 -5.34
C ALA A 175 -7.43 3.75 -6.18
N ASP A 176 -7.54 5.06 -5.93
CA ASP A 176 -6.76 6.08 -6.62
C ASP A 176 -5.43 6.42 -5.91
N ALA A 177 -5.11 5.69 -4.85
CA ALA A 177 -3.83 5.76 -4.14
C ALA A 177 -3.14 4.38 -4.07
N VAL A 178 -3.47 3.49 -5.00
CA VAL A 178 -2.69 2.27 -5.30
C VAL A 178 -2.37 2.18 -6.79
N ALA A 179 -1.33 1.44 -7.13
CA ALA A 179 -0.96 1.19 -8.53
C ALA A 179 -0.47 -0.24 -8.75
N ASP A 180 -0.44 -0.65 -10.00
CA ASP A 180 -0.18 -2.03 -10.40
C ASP A 180 0.55 -2.13 -11.75
N PHE A 181 0.84 -3.35 -12.18
CA PHE A 181 1.52 -3.64 -13.44
C PHE A 181 0.68 -3.29 -14.67
N THR A 182 -0.64 -3.37 -14.56
CA THR A 182 -1.60 -3.06 -15.63
C THR A 182 -2.91 -2.53 -15.03
N SER A 183 -3.72 -1.85 -15.85
CA SER A 183 -5.08 -1.48 -15.46
C SER A 183 -5.95 -2.69 -15.08
N ASP A 184 -5.71 -3.84 -15.71
CA ASP A 184 -6.48 -5.06 -15.45
C ASP A 184 -6.08 -5.70 -14.12
N ASN A 185 -4.79 -5.73 -13.79
CA ASN A 185 -4.34 -6.17 -12.45
C ASN A 185 -4.90 -5.24 -11.37
N HIS A 186 -4.85 -3.93 -11.61
CA HIS A 186 -5.42 -2.95 -10.71
C HIS A 186 -6.92 -3.18 -10.48
N ARG A 187 -7.72 -3.26 -11.56
CA ARG A 187 -9.17 -3.50 -11.47
C ARG A 187 -9.50 -4.84 -10.80
N MET A 188 -8.74 -5.89 -11.09
CA MET A 188 -8.90 -7.20 -10.47
C MET A 188 -8.65 -7.13 -8.97
N ALA A 189 -7.58 -6.46 -8.54
CA ALA A 189 -7.25 -6.27 -7.13
C ALA A 189 -8.38 -5.57 -6.37
N LEU A 190 -8.90 -4.46 -6.93
CA LEU A 190 -10.00 -3.71 -6.32
C LEU A 190 -11.29 -4.53 -6.24
N SER A 191 -11.69 -5.14 -7.35
CA SER A 191 -12.91 -5.97 -7.41
C SER A 191 -12.84 -7.13 -6.41
N TRP A 192 -11.68 -7.78 -6.32
CA TRP A 192 -11.46 -8.87 -5.38
C TRP A 192 -11.50 -8.38 -3.93
N ALA A 193 -10.84 -7.26 -3.62
CA ALA A 193 -10.83 -6.70 -2.26
C ALA A 193 -12.24 -6.32 -1.79
N ALA A 194 -13.00 -5.60 -2.62
CA ALA A 194 -14.38 -5.18 -2.33
C ALA A 194 -15.34 -6.35 -2.07
N ALA A 195 -15.11 -7.48 -2.75
CA ALA A 195 -15.95 -8.67 -2.62
C ALA A 195 -15.58 -9.56 -1.42
N ASN A 196 -14.33 -9.50 -0.94
CA ASN A 196 -13.77 -10.52 -0.05
C ASN A 196 -13.18 -10.01 1.28
N CYS A 197 -12.56 -8.82 1.33
CA CYS A 197 -11.76 -8.47 2.51
C CYS A 197 -11.65 -6.98 2.87
N ALA A 198 -12.12 -6.06 2.03
CA ALA A 198 -11.97 -4.63 2.28
C ALA A 198 -13.14 -3.81 1.74
N VAL A 199 -13.28 -2.59 2.27
CA VAL A 199 -13.98 -1.52 1.57
C VAL A 199 -13.00 -0.90 0.58
N VAL A 200 -13.39 -0.81 -0.68
CA VAL A 200 -12.68 -0.04 -1.70
C VAL A 200 -13.31 1.35 -1.78
N THR A 201 -12.48 2.37 -1.63
CA THR A 201 -12.89 3.79 -1.66
C THR A 201 -11.87 4.60 -2.45
N ASP A 202 -12.03 5.90 -2.53
CA ASP A 202 -11.10 6.84 -3.17
C ASP A 202 -10.62 7.88 -2.16
N THR A 203 -9.60 8.63 -2.56
CA THR A 203 -8.94 9.63 -1.73
C THR A 203 -9.90 10.73 -1.28
N GLU A 204 -10.86 11.11 -2.13
CA GLU A 204 -11.84 12.15 -1.83
C GLU A 204 -12.86 11.70 -0.77
N SER A 205 -13.31 10.45 -0.85
CA SER A 205 -14.39 9.93 -0.02
C SER A 205 -13.91 9.38 1.32
N LEU A 206 -12.65 8.94 1.43
CA LEU A 206 -12.12 8.21 2.58
C LEU A 206 -12.40 8.89 3.93
N PHE A 207 -12.13 10.19 4.01
CA PHE A 207 -12.34 11.01 5.21
C PHE A 207 -13.44 12.05 5.03
N ALA A 208 -14.33 11.89 4.05
CA ALA A 208 -15.42 12.83 3.81
C ALA A 208 -16.28 12.99 5.09
N GLY A 209 -16.40 14.23 5.56
CA GLY A 209 -17.15 14.57 6.77
C GLY A 209 -16.42 14.33 8.10
N LYS A 210 -15.08 14.22 8.09
CA LYS A 210 -14.23 14.06 9.29
C LYS A 210 -13.36 15.28 9.60
#